data_AF-A0A377X797-F1
#
_entry.id   AF-A0A377X797-F1
#
_cell.length_a   1.000
_cell.length_b   1.000
_cell.length_c   1.000
_cell.angle_alpha   90.00
_cell.angle_beta   90.00
_cell.angle_gamma   90.00
#
_symmetry.space_group_name_H-M   'P 1'
#
loop_
_entity.id
_entity.type
_entity.pdbx_description
1 polymer ?
#
loop_
_entity_poly.entity_id
_entity_poly.type
_entity_poly.pdbx_seq_one_letter_code
_entity_poly.pdbx_strand_id
1 'polypeptide(L)' 'MAAYRTAVNALQQWHHLFEAQGGPRTPEASQHLQQLLRLGLPTRNHEDWKYTPLDALLNGRFVADEGASLSG' A
#
# COMPACT_ATOMS: atom_id res chain seq x y z
N MET A 1 -1.56 -18.20 7.06
CA MET A 1 -0.29 -18.12 6.31
C MET A 1 -0.43 -17.41 4.95
N ALA A 2 -1.42 -17.75 4.10
CA ALA A 2 -1.55 -17.14 2.76
C ALA A 2 -1.90 -15.64 2.77
N ALA A 3 -2.89 -15.22 3.56
CA ALA A 3 -3.33 -13.81 3.65
C ALA A 3 -2.24 -12.85 4.19
N TYR A 4 -1.35 -13.36 5.04
CA TYR A 4 -0.21 -12.57 5.55
C TYR A 4 0.82 -12.31 4.44
N ARG A 5 1.09 -13.31 3.59
CA ARG A 5 2.06 -13.18 2.49
C ARG A 5 1.58 -12.19 1.42
N THR A 6 0.29 -12.20 1.10
CA THR A 6 -0.30 -11.26 0.12
C THR A 6 -0.31 -9.83 0.66
N ALA A 7 -0.60 -9.65 1.94
CA ALA A 7 -0.47 -8.36 2.62
C ALA A 7 0.97 -7.80 2.59
N VAL A 8 1.97 -8.62 2.94
CA VAL A 8 3.38 -8.21 2.89
C VAL A 8 3.80 -7.85 1.46
N ASN A 9 3.39 -8.63 0.46
CA ASN A 9 3.68 -8.35 -0.95
C ASN A 9 3.05 -7.02 -1.40
N ALA A 10 1.78 -6.76 -1.07
CA ALA A 10 1.12 -5.49 -1.42
C ALA A 10 1.83 -4.28 -0.79
N LEU A 11 2.21 -4.37 0.49
CA LEU A 11 2.97 -3.31 1.17
C LEU A 11 4.33 -3.06 0.52
N GLN A 12 5.03 -4.12 0.09
CA GLN A 12 6.29 -3.99 -0.64
C GLN A 12 6.10 -3.29 -1.98
N GLN A 13 5.04 -3.63 -2.73
CA GLN A 13 4.74 -2.96 -3.99
C GLN A 13 4.43 -1.48 -3.78
N TRP A 14 3.62 -1.11 -2.78
CA TRP A 14 3.35 0.29 -2.47
C TRP A 14 4.59 1.07 -2.04
N HIS A 15 5.46 0.46 -1.23
CA HIS A 15 6.75 1.06 -0.87
C HIS A 15 7.60 1.31 -2.12
N HIS A 16 7.70 0.35 -3.03
CA HIS A 16 8.41 0.54 -4.30
C HIS A 16 7.81 1.64 -5.16
N LEU A 17 6.49 1.74 -5.25
CA LEU A 17 5.81 2.81 -6.00
C LEU A 17 6.06 4.18 -5.39
N PHE A 18 6.02 4.26 -4.06
CA PHE A 18 6.33 5.49 -3.34
C PHE A 18 7.77 5.93 -3.61
N GLU A 19 8.72 4.98 -3.59
CA GLU A 19 10.14 5.20 -3.89
C GLU A 19 10.41 5.52 -5.37
N ALA A 20 9.61 4.98 -6.29
CA ALA A 20 9.74 5.19 -7.73
C ALA A 20 9.10 6.51 -8.22
N GLN A 21 8.15 7.10 -7.47
CA GLN A 21 7.68 8.46 -7.73
C GLN A 21 8.83 9.43 -7.46
N GLY A 22 9.57 9.80 -8.50
CA GLY A 22 10.78 10.64 -8.46
C GLY A 22 10.58 12.10 -8.08
N GLY A 23 9.44 12.46 -7.47
CA GLY A 23 9.16 13.79 -6.95
C GLY A 23 9.69 13.98 -5.51
N PRO A 24 9.92 15.23 -5.07
CA PRO A 24 10.31 15.50 -3.69
C PRO A 24 9.18 15.06 -2.74
N ARG A 25 9.49 14.08 -1.88
CA ARG A 25 8.56 13.61 -0.85
C ARG A 25 8.54 14.59 0.30
N THR A 26 7.35 14.92 0.76
CA THR A 26 7.24 15.69 2.00
C THR A 26 7.60 14.80 3.20
N PRO A 27 8.08 15.39 4.30
CA PRO A 27 8.34 14.65 5.54
C PRO A 27 7.12 13.89 6.04
N GLU A 28 5.92 14.46 5.88
CA GLU A 28 4.65 13.86 6.30
C GLU A 28 4.34 12.61 5.49
N ALA A 29 4.49 12.66 4.16
CA ALA A 29 4.28 11.50 3.30
C ALA A 29 5.18 10.32 3.69
N SER A 30 6.45 10.62 4.02
CA SER A 30 7.41 9.62 4.48
C SER A 30 7.03 9.04 5.84
N GLN A 31 6.57 9.88 6.78
CA GLN A 31 6.08 9.44 8.09
C GLN A 31 4.84 8.55 7.97
N HIS A 32 3.88 8.92 7.11
CA HIS A 32 2.69 8.12 6.86
C HIS A 32 3.03 6.76 6.26
N LEU A 33 3.98 6.69 5.32
CA LEU A 33 4.44 5.41 4.79
C LEU A 33 5.10 4.55 5.87
N GLN A 34 5.98 5.11 6.69
CA GLN A 34 6.61 4.38 7.79
C GLN A 34 5.59 3.84 8.79
N GLN A 35 4.57 4.65 9.12
CA GLN A 35 3.48 4.22 9.99
C GLN A 35 2.68 3.08 9.35
N LEU A 36 2.37 3.16 8.05
CA LEU A 36 1.69 2.09 7.32
C LEU A 36 2.49 0.78 7.34
N LEU A 37 3.80 0.83 7.10
CA LEU A 37 4.66 -0.36 7.12
C LEU A 37 4.75 -0.98 8.52
N ARG A 38 4.72 -0.16 9.57
CA ARG A 38 4.76 -0.61 10.96
C ARG A 38 3.45 -1.23 11.42
N LEU A 39 2.31 -0.65 11.03
CA LEU A 39 0.98 -1.17 11.36
C LEU A 39 0.60 -2.38 10.50
N GLY A 40 1.09 -2.42 9.27
CA GLY A 40 0.74 -3.43 8.29
C GLY A 40 -0.69 -3.25 7.75
N LEU A 41 -1.16 -4.27 7.04
CA LEU A 41 -2.51 -4.29 6.50
C LEU A 41 -3.47 -5.04 7.43
N PRO A 42 -4.70 -4.53 7.57
CA PRO A 42 -5.69 -5.17 8.41
C PRO A 42 -6.17 -6.48 7.77
N THR A 43 -6.40 -7.47 8.62
CA THR A 43 -7.01 -8.75 8.23
C THR A 43 -8.49 -8.79 8.61
N ARG A 44 -9.27 -9.69 8.01
CA ARG A 44 -10.69 -9.98 8.34
C ARG A 44 -10.98 -10.22 9.84
N ASN A 45 -9.96 -10.54 10.63
CA ASN A 45 -10.07 -10.69 12.09
C ASN A 45 -10.22 -9.36 12.84
N HIS A 46 -9.97 -8.21 12.21
CA HIS A 46 -10.26 -6.90 12.81
C HIS A 46 -11.75 -6.58 12.67
N GLU A 47 -12.37 -6.10 13.75
CA GLU A 47 -13.82 -5.82 13.79
C GLU A 47 -14.25 -4.86 12.67
N ASP A 48 -13.49 -3.79 12.42
CA ASP A 48 -13.77 -2.81 11.37
C ASP A 48 -13.64 -3.36 9.95
N TRP A 49 -12.90 -4.47 9.76
CA TRP A 49 -12.58 -5.05 8.45
C TRP A 49 -13.34 -6.35 8.17
N LYS A 50 -14.19 -6.78 9.09
CA LYS A 50 -14.96 -8.02 8.98
C LYS A 50 -15.83 -8.07 7.73
N TYR A 51 -16.38 -6.93 7.32
CA TYR A 51 -17.31 -6.81 6.19
C TYR A 51 -16.66 -6.20 4.93
N THR A 52 -15.37 -5.85 4.98
CA THR A 52 -14.63 -5.22 3.87
C THR A 52 -13.45 -6.11 3.49
N PRO A 53 -13.67 -7.12 2.63
CA PRO A 53 -12.61 -8.06 2.28
C PRO A 53 -11.55 -7.40 1.40
N LEU A 54 -10.30 -7.43 1.86
CA LEU A 54 -9.15 -6.91 1.12
C LEU A 54 -8.48 -7.95 0.21
N ASP A 55 -8.85 -9.23 0.31
CA ASP A 55 -8.16 -10.32 -0.38
C ASP A 55 -8.00 -10.08 -1.89
N ALA A 56 -9.06 -9.60 -2.57
CA ALA A 56 -8.99 -9.33 -4.02
C ALA A 56 -8.00 -8.20 -4.35
N LEU A 57 -7.97 -7.15 -3.54
CA LEU A 57 -7.05 -6.02 -3.71
C LEU A 57 -5.60 -6.45 -3.47
N LEU A 58 -5.34 -7.19 -2.39
CA LEU A 58 -3.98 -7.57 -1.97
C LEU A 58 -3.35 -8.68 -2.84
N ASN A 59 -4.17 -9.38 -3.62
CA ASN A 59 -3.68 -10.31 -4.66
C ASN A 59 -3.36 -9.60 -5.99
N GLY A 60 -3.69 -8.32 -6.11
CA GLY A 60 -3.40 -7.53 -7.30
C GLY A 60 -1.92 -7.19 -7.45
N ARG A 61 -1.55 -6.77 -8.66
CA ARG A 61 -0.28 -6.08 -8.92
C ARG A 61 -0.55 -4.59 -9.00
N PHE A 62 0.14 -3.82 -8.17
CA PHE A 62 0.06 -2.37 -8.14
C PHE A 62 1.12 -1.78 -9.08
N VAL A 63 0.71 -0.81 -9.88
CA VAL A 63 1.56 -0.06 -10.79
C VAL A 63 1.29 1.43 -10.61
N ALA A 64 2.30 2.27 -10.82
CA ALA A 64 2.08 3.71 -10.90
C ALA A 64 1.31 4.00 -12.19
N ASP A 65 0.33 4.89 -12.09
CA ASP A 65 -0.32 5.42 -13.29
C ASP A 65 0.70 6.29 -14.04
N GLU A 66 1.16 5.82 -15.20
CA GLU A 66 2.08 6.58 -16.08
C GLU A 66 1.45 7.89 -16.59
N GLY A 67 0.11 8.01 -16.50
CA GLY A 67 -0.64 9.21 -16.85
C GLY A 67 -0.74 10.25 -15.73
N ALA A 68 -0.49 9.91 -14.46
CA ALA A 68 -0.61 10.83 -13.33
C ALA A 68 0.50 11.89 -13.25
N SER A 69 1.39 11.91 -14.25
CA SER A 69 2.07 13.15 -14.66
C SER A 69 1.08 14.07 -15.41
N LEU A 70 -0.11 14.30 -14.87
CA LEU A 70 -1.01 15.34 -15.36
C LEU A 70 -0.51 16.67 -14.79
N SER A 71 0.37 17.29 -15.59
CA SER A 71 0.45 18.73 -15.86
C SER A 71 0.55 19.70 -14.68
N GLY A 72 1.69 20.42 -14.64
CA GLY A 72 1.73 21.88 -14.67
C GLY A 72 1.43 22.63 -13.39
#